data_AF-A0A939KZV5-F1
#
_entry.id   AF-A0A939KZV5-F1
#
_cell.length_a   1.000
_cell.length_b   1.000
_cell.length_c   1.000
_cell.angle_alpha   90.00
_cell.angle_beta   90.00
_cell.angle_gamma   90.00
#
_symmetry.space_group_name_H-M   'P 1'
#
loop_
_entity.id
_entity.type
_entity.pdbx_description
1 polymer ?
#
loop_
_entity_poly.entity_id
_entity_poly.type
_entity_poly.pdbx_seq_one_letter_code
_entity_poly.pdbx_strand_id
1 'polypeptide(L)'
;MPPKKKAAPVWQAFPGAQEVMDRAVPLVAPAQQSRDFGPLAAVVFETALIFTNADGLPDLRRESYATRQWMSSLLDAAGIVAPPMSPLDVREAVKKDRQSLLQSIREAISPVRVNYVYSLDELTDERARLFPNLSSSEEIFAYYKIIPKTQREIRTANYHRKAALQSIGAAVLGADGEVPPGRCAEVVHSLHRTVAALSPKVFEELSPEVKDQLRKELAETRAALLALESALS
;
A
#
# COMPACT_ATOMS: atom_id res chain seq x y z
N MET A 1 6.83 49.26 5.26
CA MET A 1 7.80 48.15 5.23
C MET A 1 7.53 47.32 3.98
N PRO A 2 8.50 47.09 3.09
CA PRO A 2 8.30 46.19 1.96
C PRO A 2 8.10 44.75 2.47
N PRO A 3 7.27 43.93 1.81
CA PRO A 3 7.06 42.54 2.20
C PRO A 3 8.38 41.78 2.09
N LYS A 4 8.83 41.16 3.18
CA LYS A 4 10.00 40.26 3.16
C LYS A 4 9.73 39.17 2.12
N LYS A 5 10.58 39.08 1.09
CA LYS A 5 10.57 37.94 0.15
C LYS A 5 10.61 36.66 0.98
N LYS A 6 9.65 35.75 0.76
CA LYS A 6 9.69 34.42 1.38
C LYS A 6 11.02 33.78 1.01
N ALA A 7 11.74 33.26 2.01
CA ALA A 7 12.94 32.48 1.76
C ALA A 7 12.59 31.30 0.85
N ALA A 8 13.51 30.95 -0.05
CA ALA A 8 13.37 29.76 -0.88
C ALA A 8 13.16 28.52 0.01
N PRO A 9 12.32 27.56 -0.40
CA PRO A 9 12.18 26.29 0.30
C PRO A 9 13.54 25.61 0.49
N VAL A 10 13.79 25.05 1.67
CA VAL A 10 15.05 24.40 2.05
C VAL A 10 15.40 23.25 1.11
N TRP A 11 14.40 22.53 0.61
CA TRP A 11 14.62 21.42 -0.33
C TRP A 11 15.24 21.86 -1.66
N GLN A 12 15.12 23.13 -2.06
CA GLN A 12 15.71 23.63 -3.31
C GLN A 12 17.24 23.75 -3.23
N ALA A 13 17.83 23.67 -2.03
CA ALA A 13 19.27 23.66 -1.86
C ALA A 13 19.91 22.31 -2.22
N PHE A 14 19.11 21.25 -2.44
CA PHE A 14 19.60 19.90 -2.70
C PHE A 14 19.65 19.63 -4.21
N PRO A 15 20.84 19.31 -4.77
CA PRO A 15 20.96 18.93 -6.18
C PRO A 15 20.03 17.76 -6.55
N GLY A 16 19.43 17.83 -7.74
CA GLY A 16 18.49 16.82 -8.24
C GLY A 16 17.06 16.89 -7.68
N ALA A 17 16.81 17.64 -6.59
CA ALA A 17 15.48 17.71 -5.99
C ALA A 17 14.42 18.35 -6.91
N GLN A 18 14.84 19.29 -7.77
CA GLN A 18 13.98 19.92 -8.76
C GLN A 18 13.70 18.97 -9.94
N GLU A 19 14.68 18.20 -10.41
CA GLU A 19 14.50 17.23 -11.50
C GLU A 19 13.52 16.11 -11.09
N VAL A 20 13.55 15.69 -9.82
CA VAL A 20 12.54 14.77 -9.27
C VAL A 20 11.18 15.45 -9.17
N MET A 21 11.11 16.74 -8.80
CA MET A 21 9.86 17.52 -8.77
C MET A 21 9.21 17.59 -10.15
N ASP A 22 9.99 17.94 -11.17
CA ASP A 22 9.52 18.10 -12.55
C ASP A 22 8.97 16.79 -13.13
N ARG A 23 9.53 15.64 -12.72
CA ARG A 23 9.00 14.31 -13.05
C ARG A 23 7.77 13.91 -12.21
N ALA A 24 7.69 14.33 -10.95
CA ALA A 24 6.61 13.94 -10.05
C ALA A 24 5.32 14.73 -10.29
N VAL A 25 5.40 16.04 -10.54
CA VAL A 25 4.23 16.93 -10.76
C VAL A 25 3.24 16.38 -11.81
N PRO A 26 3.66 15.99 -13.02
CA PRO A 26 2.73 15.50 -14.04
C PRO A 26 2.08 14.15 -13.69
N LEU A 27 2.60 13.42 -12.70
CA LEU A 27 2.06 12.13 -12.25
C LEU A 27 0.96 12.26 -11.19
N VAL A 28 0.81 13.44 -10.56
CA VAL A 28 -0.16 13.64 -9.46
C VAL A 28 -1.61 13.52 -9.94
N ALA A 29 -1.98 14.25 -11.00
CA ALA A 29 -3.35 14.23 -11.52
C ALA A 29 -3.76 12.85 -12.09
N PRO A 30 -2.94 12.17 -12.90
CA PRO A 30 -3.21 10.80 -13.32
C PRO A 30 -3.40 9.84 -12.15
N ALA A 31 -2.53 9.90 -11.13
CA ALA A 31 -2.63 9.03 -9.96
C ALA A 31 -3.92 9.27 -9.14
N GLN A 32 -4.38 10.52 -9.04
CA GLN A 32 -5.66 10.83 -8.41
C GLN A 32 -6.85 10.27 -9.18
N GLN A 33 -6.81 10.35 -10.51
CA GLN A 33 -7.90 9.88 -11.39
C GLN A 33 -7.99 8.35 -11.42
N SER A 34 -6.85 7.67 -11.61
CA SER A 34 -6.79 6.21 -11.72
C SER A 34 -6.78 5.49 -10.38
N ARG A 35 -6.45 6.21 -9.29
CA ARG A 35 -6.10 5.66 -7.97
C ARG A 35 -4.88 4.74 -7.98
N ASP A 36 -4.10 4.74 -9.07
CA ASP A 36 -2.80 4.07 -9.15
C ASP A 36 -1.69 5.05 -8.81
N PHE A 37 -1.11 4.88 -7.63
CA PHE A 37 -0.02 5.71 -7.12
C PHE A 37 1.37 5.11 -7.34
N GLY A 38 1.48 3.93 -7.96
CA GLY A 38 2.75 3.22 -8.14
C GLY A 38 3.83 4.06 -8.86
N PRO A 39 3.56 4.60 -10.05
CA PRO A 39 4.53 5.41 -10.80
C PRO A 39 4.94 6.67 -10.04
N LEU A 40 3.98 7.39 -9.44
CA LEU A 40 4.25 8.56 -8.63
C LEU A 40 5.11 8.19 -7.40
N ALA A 41 4.79 7.10 -6.73
CA ALA A 41 5.54 6.62 -5.56
C ALA A 41 6.99 6.27 -5.90
N ALA A 42 7.24 5.67 -7.07
CA ALA A 42 8.61 5.36 -7.52
C ALA A 42 9.45 6.63 -7.66
N VAL A 43 8.94 7.65 -8.37
CA VAL A 43 9.63 8.93 -8.55
C VAL A 43 9.78 9.66 -7.22
N VAL A 44 8.72 9.73 -6.43
CA VAL A 44 8.74 10.40 -5.13
C VAL A 44 9.77 9.73 -4.20
N PHE A 45 9.91 8.40 -4.23
CA PHE A 45 10.87 7.67 -3.40
C PHE A 45 12.31 8.08 -3.67
N GLU A 46 12.68 8.51 -4.89
CA GLU A 46 14.03 8.97 -5.21
C GLU A 46 14.50 10.11 -4.31
N THR A 47 13.59 10.95 -3.79
CA THR A 47 13.97 12.02 -2.85
C THR A 47 14.51 11.47 -1.53
N ALA A 48 14.23 10.21 -1.18
CA ALA A 48 14.80 9.55 0.01
C ALA A 48 16.32 9.37 -0.11
N LEU A 49 16.87 9.38 -1.33
CA LEU A 49 18.32 9.29 -1.58
C LEU A 49 18.97 10.66 -1.73
N ILE A 50 18.18 11.71 -1.96
CA ILE A 50 18.63 13.10 -2.08
C ILE A 50 18.69 13.76 -0.70
N PHE A 51 17.68 13.52 0.13
CA PHE A 51 17.59 14.08 1.47
C PHE A 51 18.18 13.15 2.50
N THR A 52 18.75 13.73 3.55
CA THR A 52 19.32 13.00 4.68
C THR A 52 18.49 13.18 5.95
N ASN A 53 18.57 12.17 6.82
CA ASN A 53 18.05 12.23 8.17
C ASN A 53 19.03 12.98 9.11
N ALA A 54 18.71 13.02 10.40
CA ALA A 54 19.55 13.68 11.40
C ALA A 54 20.95 13.06 11.55
N ASP A 55 21.10 11.79 11.16
CA ASP A 55 22.34 11.01 11.25
C ASP A 55 23.16 11.07 9.95
N GLY A 56 22.74 11.88 8.97
CA GLY A 56 23.40 12.02 7.68
C GLY A 56 23.16 10.87 6.69
N LEU A 57 22.28 9.93 7.02
CA LEU A 57 21.91 8.81 6.16
C LEU A 57 20.69 9.13 5.28
N PRO A 58 20.48 8.42 4.16
CA PRO A 58 19.30 8.60 3.31
C PRO A 58 17.95 8.60 4.06
N ASP A 59 17.07 9.55 3.79
CA ASP A 59 15.76 9.70 4.47
C ASP A 59 14.71 8.68 4.00
N LEU A 60 14.97 7.38 4.20
CA LEU A 60 14.07 6.28 3.81
C LEU A 60 12.69 6.34 4.50
N ARG A 61 12.60 6.98 5.67
CA ARG A 61 11.33 7.21 6.38
C ARG A 61 10.57 8.42 5.87
N ARG A 62 11.23 9.34 5.16
CA ARG A 62 10.64 10.57 4.64
C ARG A 62 10.16 11.52 5.74
N GLU A 63 10.87 11.55 6.86
CA GLU A 63 10.51 12.34 8.05
C GLU A 63 11.30 13.64 8.16
N SER A 64 12.35 13.81 7.35
CA SER A 64 13.17 15.02 7.35
C SER A 64 12.33 16.27 7.03
N TYR A 65 12.80 17.41 7.50
CA TYR A 65 12.17 18.70 7.21
C TYR A 65 12.15 18.99 5.70
N ALA A 66 13.24 18.68 5.00
CA ALA A 66 13.33 18.84 3.55
C ALA A 66 12.28 17.99 2.83
N THR A 67 12.13 16.71 3.18
CA THR A 67 11.11 15.84 2.58
C THR A 67 9.69 16.35 2.82
N ARG A 68 9.37 16.80 4.04
CA ARG A 68 8.03 17.35 4.36
C ARG A 68 7.73 18.60 3.54
N GLN A 69 8.70 19.51 3.40
CA GLN A 69 8.54 20.73 2.62
C GLN A 69 8.47 20.45 1.11
N TRP A 70 9.26 19.49 0.62
CA TRP A 70 9.22 19.03 -0.77
C TRP A 70 7.86 18.43 -1.10
N MET A 71 7.33 17.53 -0.27
CA MET A 71 5.99 16.96 -0.45
C MET A 71 4.89 18.03 -0.45
N SER A 72 4.99 19.03 0.43
CA SER A 72 4.04 20.16 0.40
C SER A 72 4.14 20.94 -0.92
N SER A 73 5.36 21.18 -1.41
CA SER A 73 5.61 21.92 -2.64
C SER A 73 5.14 21.14 -3.88
N LEU A 74 5.26 19.82 -3.88
CA LEU A 74 4.72 18.94 -4.92
C LEU A 74 3.20 19.12 -5.05
N LEU A 75 2.48 19.11 -3.93
CA LEU A 75 1.02 19.30 -3.94
C LEU A 75 0.62 20.70 -4.37
N ASP A 76 1.39 21.72 -3.96
CA ASP A 76 1.16 23.10 -4.38
C ASP A 76 1.39 23.26 -5.89
N ALA A 77 2.48 22.69 -6.42
CA ALA A 77 2.81 22.70 -7.84
C ALA A 77 1.82 21.90 -8.69
N ALA A 78 1.24 20.84 -8.14
CA ALA A 78 0.15 20.08 -8.77
C ALA A 78 -1.22 20.78 -8.68
N GLY A 79 -1.29 22.00 -8.11
CA GLY A 79 -2.52 22.78 -8.01
C GLY A 79 -3.46 22.36 -6.88
N ILE A 80 -3.03 21.48 -5.98
CA ILE A 80 -3.81 21.03 -4.81
C ILE A 80 -3.67 22.05 -3.67
N VAL A 81 -4.01 23.30 -3.94
CA VAL A 81 -3.86 24.43 -3.01
C VAL A 81 -5.16 25.24 -2.97
N ALA A 82 -5.57 25.63 -1.77
CA ALA A 82 -6.75 26.47 -1.62
C ALA A 82 -6.43 27.89 -2.16
N PRO A 83 -7.27 28.47 -3.03
CA PRO A 83 -7.07 29.84 -3.48
C PRO A 83 -6.99 30.82 -2.31
N PRO A 84 -6.20 31.90 -2.41
CA PRO A 84 -6.17 32.94 -1.40
C PRO A 84 -7.59 33.43 -1.06
N MET A 85 -7.86 33.69 0.22
CA MET A 85 -9.16 34.16 0.71
C MET A 85 -10.35 33.20 0.52
N SER A 86 -10.11 31.93 0.17
CA SER A 86 -11.20 30.94 0.06
C SER A 86 -12.02 30.82 1.36
N PRO A 87 -13.31 30.49 1.28
CA PRO A 87 -14.12 30.11 2.45
C PRO A 87 -13.50 28.97 3.29
N LEU A 88 -13.84 28.88 4.58
CA LEU A 88 -13.24 27.92 5.52
C LEU A 88 -13.48 26.47 5.11
N ASP A 89 -14.70 26.16 4.67
CA ASP A 89 -15.12 24.85 4.13
C ASP A 89 -14.27 24.41 2.94
N VAL A 90 -13.99 25.33 2.01
CA VAL A 90 -13.10 25.07 0.85
C VAL A 90 -11.67 24.76 1.32
N ARG A 91 -11.15 25.49 2.32
CA ARG A 91 -9.81 25.23 2.87
C ARG A 91 -9.73 23.87 3.57
N GLU A 92 -10.76 23.50 4.34
CA GLU A 92 -10.80 22.20 5.01
C GLU A 92 -10.98 21.04 4.02
N ALA A 93 -11.76 21.23 2.94
CA ALA A 93 -11.86 20.25 1.86
C ALA A 93 -10.48 20.00 1.20
N VAL A 94 -9.78 21.06 0.79
CA VAL A 94 -8.42 20.93 0.21
C VAL A 94 -7.46 20.27 1.18
N LYS A 95 -7.51 20.63 2.47
CA LYS A 95 -6.67 20.01 3.51
C LYS A 95 -6.92 18.51 3.63
N LYS A 96 -8.19 18.09 3.60
CA LYS A 96 -8.59 16.67 3.62
C LYS A 96 -8.07 15.95 2.37
N ASP A 97 -8.21 16.56 1.20
CA ASP A 97 -7.73 15.99 -0.07
C ASP A 97 -6.21 15.83 -0.07
N ARG A 98 -5.48 16.85 0.39
CA ARG A 98 -4.02 16.78 0.60
C ARG A 98 -3.66 15.65 1.54
N GLN A 99 -4.34 15.51 2.67
CA GLN A 99 -4.06 14.44 3.63
C GLN A 99 -4.31 13.06 3.03
N SER A 100 -5.43 12.88 2.31
CA SER A 100 -5.75 11.63 1.64
C SER A 100 -4.70 11.28 0.58
N LEU A 101 -4.29 12.25 -0.24
CA LEU A 101 -3.29 12.06 -1.28
C LEU A 101 -1.91 11.70 -0.69
N LEU A 102 -1.48 12.42 0.35
CA LEU A 102 -0.23 12.11 1.06
C LEU A 102 -0.24 10.69 1.64
N GLN A 103 -1.38 10.24 2.16
CA GLN A 103 -1.53 8.90 2.70
C GLN A 103 -1.43 7.84 1.59
N SER A 104 -2.11 8.03 0.47
CA SER A 104 -2.04 7.10 -0.67
C SER A 104 -0.64 7.01 -1.27
N ILE A 105 0.06 8.14 -1.43
CA ILE A 105 1.46 8.17 -1.88
C ILE A 105 2.35 7.39 -0.88
N ARG A 106 2.19 7.62 0.43
CA ARG A 106 2.97 6.91 1.46
C ARG A 106 2.74 5.40 1.41
N GLU A 107 1.52 4.96 1.21
CA GLU A 107 1.18 3.54 1.11
C GLU A 107 1.81 2.88 -0.13
N ALA A 108 1.80 3.58 -1.26
CA ALA A 108 2.41 3.12 -2.51
C ALA A 108 3.94 3.15 -2.49
N ILE A 109 4.57 4.05 -1.71
CA ILE A 109 6.03 4.08 -1.52
C ILE A 109 6.51 2.86 -0.72
N SER A 110 5.69 2.31 0.17
CA SER A 110 6.09 1.22 1.05
C SER A 110 6.71 0.01 0.31
N PRO A 111 6.07 -0.58 -0.72
CA PRO A 111 6.68 -1.65 -1.50
C PRO A 111 7.93 -1.21 -2.27
N VAL A 112 7.95 0.00 -2.84
CA VAL A 112 9.13 0.55 -3.55
C VAL A 112 10.34 0.59 -2.63
N ARG A 113 10.16 1.13 -1.42
CA ARG A 113 11.20 1.22 -0.40
C ARG A 113 11.71 -0.14 0.04
N VAL A 114 10.81 -1.10 0.26
CA VAL A 114 11.20 -2.45 0.68
C VAL A 114 12.02 -3.13 -0.41
N ASN A 115 11.57 -3.07 -1.66
CA ASN A 115 12.30 -3.64 -2.80
C ASN A 115 13.68 -3.00 -2.98
N TYR A 116 13.77 -1.68 -2.86
CA TYR A 116 15.04 -0.96 -2.90
C TYR A 116 16.00 -1.40 -1.79
N VAL A 117 15.52 -1.53 -0.55
CA VAL A 117 16.37 -1.96 0.57
C VAL A 117 16.87 -3.39 0.38
N TYR A 118 16.04 -4.29 -0.17
CA TYR A 118 16.48 -5.64 -0.52
C TYR A 118 17.50 -5.66 -1.67
N SER A 119 17.34 -4.83 -2.71
CA SER A 119 18.31 -4.81 -3.82
C SER A 119 19.70 -4.35 -3.40
N LEU A 120 19.83 -3.62 -2.29
CA LEU A 120 21.12 -3.21 -1.73
C LEU A 120 21.97 -4.39 -1.22
N ASP A 121 21.37 -5.57 -0.99
CA ASP A 121 22.16 -6.75 -0.65
C ASP A 121 22.96 -7.30 -1.84
N GLU A 122 22.46 -7.10 -3.06
CA GLU A 122 23.15 -7.42 -4.30
C GLU A 122 24.11 -6.30 -4.74
N LEU A 123 23.84 -5.05 -4.32
CA LEU A 123 24.61 -3.85 -4.66
C LEU A 123 25.49 -3.41 -3.48
N THR A 124 26.43 -4.27 -3.08
CA THR A 124 27.21 -4.09 -1.84
C THR A 124 28.01 -2.78 -1.79
N ASP A 125 28.56 -2.33 -2.91
CA ASP A 125 29.32 -1.08 -2.99
C ASP A 125 28.43 0.15 -2.80
N GLU A 126 27.24 0.12 -3.41
CA GLU A 126 26.26 1.20 -3.26
C GLU A 126 25.72 1.25 -1.82
N ARG A 127 25.44 0.08 -1.23
CA ARG A 127 25.04 -0.01 0.17
C ARG A 127 26.11 0.56 1.09
N ALA A 128 27.37 0.18 0.92
CA ALA A 128 28.48 0.69 1.74
C ALA A 128 28.66 2.21 1.59
N ARG A 129 28.43 2.76 0.39
CA ARG A 129 28.45 4.21 0.14
C ARG A 129 27.32 4.95 0.85
N LEU A 130 26.10 4.41 0.78
CA LEU A 130 24.88 5.07 1.29
C LEU A 130 24.65 4.82 2.79
N PHE A 131 25.07 3.67 3.29
CA PHE A 131 24.86 3.19 4.65
C PHE A 131 26.15 2.55 5.20
N PRO A 132 27.20 3.36 5.47
CA PRO A 132 28.55 2.85 5.78
C PRO A 132 28.64 1.98 7.04
N ASN A 133 27.65 2.08 7.95
CA ASN A 133 27.60 1.31 9.19
C ASN A 133 26.50 0.23 9.19
N LEU A 134 25.86 -0.03 8.05
CA LEU A 134 24.79 -1.03 7.94
C LEU A 134 25.16 -2.06 6.87
N SER A 135 25.38 -3.29 7.29
CA SER A 135 26.00 -4.35 6.49
C SER A 135 25.00 -5.20 5.69
N SER A 136 23.70 -5.02 5.93
CA SER A 136 22.63 -5.80 5.27
C SER A 136 21.32 -5.02 5.19
N SER A 137 20.41 -5.47 4.33
CA SER A 137 19.03 -5.00 4.29
C SER A 137 18.31 -5.15 5.64
N GLU A 138 18.59 -6.21 6.40
CA GLU A 138 18.02 -6.44 7.73
C GLU A 138 18.43 -5.36 8.74
N GLU A 139 19.71 -4.98 8.74
CA GLU A 139 20.21 -3.88 9.59
C GLU A 139 19.60 -2.54 9.19
N ILE A 140 19.42 -2.29 7.89
CA ILE A 140 18.71 -1.10 7.40
C ILE A 140 17.25 -1.11 7.87
N PHE A 141 16.53 -2.23 7.74
CA PHE A 141 15.17 -2.34 8.24
C PHE A 141 15.08 -2.11 9.75
N ALA A 142 16.01 -2.68 10.52
CA ALA A 142 16.07 -2.50 11.97
C ALA A 142 16.34 -1.04 12.36
N TYR A 143 17.36 -0.41 11.75
CA TYR A 143 17.71 0.99 11.99
C TYR A 143 16.53 1.92 11.72
N TYR A 144 15.95 1.80 10.52
CA TYR A 144 14.81 2.59 10.11
C TYR A 144 13.50 2.06 10.69
N LYS A 145 13.47 1.07 11.58
CA LYS A 145 12.24 0.39 12.07
C LYS A 145 11.19 0.21 10.97
N ILE A 146 11.64 -0.04 9.74
CA ILE A 146 10.77 -0.27 8.59
C ILE A 146 10.38 -1.73 8.73
N ILE A 147 9.13 -1.98 9.11
CA ILE A 147 8.59 -3.34 9.09
C ILE A 147 8.36 -3.69 7.62
N PRO A 148 9.09 -4.65 7.03
CA PRO A 148 8.86 -5.07 5.66
C PRO A 148 7.41 -5.51 5.52
N LYS A 149 6.71 -4.89 4.57
CA LYS A 149 5.25 -4.95 4.44
C LYS A 149 4.72 -6.37 4.35
N THR A 150 5.53 -7.34 3.91
CA THR A 150 5.21 -8.77 3.98
C THR A 150 4.75 -9.21 5.36
N GLN A 151 5.37 -8.80 6.47
CA GLN A 151 4.87 -9.23 7.79
C GLN A 151 3.58 -8.54 8.22
N ARG A 152 3.32 -7.29 7.79
CA ARG A 152 2.08 -6.59 8.13
C ARG A 152 0.92 -7.03 7.24
N GLU A 153 1.15 -7.22 5.94
CA GLU A 153 0.18 -7.75 4.99
C GLU A 153 -0.06 -9.24 5.24
N ILE A 154 0.94 -10.04 5.59
CA ILE A 154 0.74 -11.41 6.09
C ILE A 154 -0.03 -11.38 7.41
N ARG A 155 0.29 -10.50 8.37
CA ARG A 155 -0.50 -10.41 9.63
C ARG A 155 -1.93 -9.95 9.40
N THR A 156 -2.17 -8.98 8.53
CA THR A 156 -3.50 -8.45 8.21
C THR A 156 -4.29 -9.45 7.36
N ALA A 157 -3.68 -10.05 6.34
CA ALA A 157 -4.29 -11.12 5.54
C ALA A 157 -4.52 -12.38 6.37
N ASN A 158 -3.60 -12.77 7.25
CA ASN A 158 -3.80 -13.88 8.19
C ASN A 158 -4.82 -13.54 9.27
N TYR A 159 -4.93 -12.28 9.71
CA TYR A 159 -5.98 -11.83 10.63
C TYR A 159 -7.35 -11.90 9.96
N HIS A 160 -7.48 -11.38 8.74
CA HIS A 160 -8.73 -11.47 7.96
C HIS A 160 -9.07 -12.90 7.56
N ARG A 161 -8.08 -13.72 7.17
CA ARG A 161 -8.23 -15.16 6.90
C ARG A 161 -8.62 -15.91 8.16
N LYS A 162 -8.01 -15.64 9.31
CA LYS A 162 -8.35 -16.27 10.59
C LYS A 162 -9.74 -15.85 11.06
N ALA A 163 -10.12 -14.58 10.93
CA ALA A 163 -11.47 -14.09 11.23
C ALA A 163 -12.53 -14.70 10.29
N ALA A 164 -12.23 -14.82 9.00
CA ALA A 164 -13.10 -15.47 8.03
C ALA A 164 -13.24 -16.99 8.30
N LEU A 165 -12.13 -17.68 8.59
CA LEU A 165 -12.14 -19.10 8.96
C LEU A 165 -12.81 -19.35 10.31
N GLN A 166 -12.71 -18.42 11.27
CA GLN A 166 -13.45 -18.47 12.54
C GLN A 166 -14.94 -18.23 12.32
N SER A 167 -15.33 -17.33 11.41
CA SER A 167 -16.73 -17.11 11.05
C SER A 167 -17.33 -18.31 10.31
N ILE A 168 -16.57 -18.94 9.39
CA ILE A 168 -16.99 -20.16 8.69
C ILE A 168 -17.02 -21.34 9.66
N GLY A 169 -15.96 -21.50 10.48
CA GLY A 169 -15.89 -22.53 11.50
C GLY A 169 -16.99 -22.42 12.55
N ALA A 170 -17.38 -21.21 12.95
CA ALA A 170 -18.52 -20.99 13.85
C ALA A 170 -19.87 -21.33 13.18
N ALA A 171 -20.00 -21.12 11.87
CA ALA A 171 -21.19 -21.53 11.10
C ALA A 171 -21.25 -23.04 10.84
N VAL A 172 -20.10 -23.72 10.80
CA VAL A 172 -19.99 -25.17 10.51
C VAL A 172 -19.96 -26.03 11.79
N LEU A 173 -19.34 -25.55 12.87
CA LEU A 173 -19.17 -26.28 14.15
C LEU A 173 -20.21 -25.88 15.21
N GLY A 174 -21.02 -24.87 14.94
CA GLY A 174 -22.19 -24.50 15.75
C GLY A 174 -23.41 -25.29 15.29
N ALA A 175 -23.89 -26.15 16.18
CA ALA A 175 -25.13 -26.92 16.10
C ALA A 175 -26.32 -26.13 15.52
N ASP A 176 -27.12 -26.81 14.68
CA ASP A 176 -28.47 -26.46 14.22
C ASP A 176 -28.78 -24.96 14.14
N GLY A 177 -28.51 -24.34 12.99
CA GLY A 177 -29.01 -23.00 12.72
C GLY A 177 -28.76 -22.57 11.29
N GLU A 178 -29.83 -22.46 10.51
CA GLU A 178 -29.84 -21.80 9.20
C GLU A 178 -29.01 -20.50 9.25
N VAL A 179 -28.20 -20.27 8.21
CA VAL A 179 -27.57 -18.96 8.00
C VAL A 179 -28.71 -17.96 7.79
N PRO A 180 -28.90 -16.95 8.67
CA PRO A 180 -30.00 -16.01 8.50
C PRO A 180 -29.83 -15.26 7.17
N PRO A 181 -30.91 -15.05 6.39
CA PRO A 181 -30.82 -14.55 5.01
C PRO A 181 -30.08 -13.22 4.87
N GLY A 182 -30.12 -12.36 5.90
CA GLY A 182 -29.38 -11.09 5.93
C GLY A 182 -27.85 -11.23 6.01
N ARG A 183 -27.31 -12.43 6.28
CA ARG A 183 -25.87 -12.73 6.33
C ARG A 183 -25.38 -13.61 5.18
N CYS A 184 -26.29 -14.12 4.34
CA CYS A 184 -25.94 -14.99 3.22
C CYS A 184 -25.00 -14.30 2.22
N ALA A 185 -25.22 -13.02 1.92
CA ALA A 185 -24.36 -12.26 1.00
C ALA A 185 -22.92 -12.12 1.53
N GLU A 186 -22.74 -11.87 2.83
CA GLU A 186 -21.40 -11.78 3.45
C GLU A 186 -20.69 -13.13 3.49
N VAL A 187 -21.42 -14.21 3.76
CA VAL A 187 -20.87 -15.58 3.78
C VAL A 187 -20.45 -16.00 2.37
N VAL A 188 -21.32 -15.81 1.36
CA VAL A 188 -21.01 -16.11 -0.05
C VAL A 188 -19.85 -15.27 -0.55
N HIS A 189 -19.81 -13.98 -0.23
CA HIS A 189 -18.72 -13.11 -0.66
C HIS A 189 -17.39 -13.43 0.04
N SER A 190 -17.44 -13.89 1.29
CA SER A 190 -16.26 -14.36 2.04
C SER A 190 -15.76 -15.72 1.53
N LEU A 191 -16.66 -16.61 1.16
CA LEU A 191 -16.34 -17.88 0.51
C LEU A 191 -15.71 -17.63 -0.86
N HIS A 192 -16.32 -16.77 -1.69
CA HIS A 192 -15.81 -16.42 -3.02
C HIS A 192 -14.43 -15.78 -2.94
N ARG A 193 -14.19 -14.88 -1.97
CA ARG A 193 -12.84 -14.31 -1.75
C ARG A 193 -11.83 -15.35 -1.28
N THR A 194 -12.24 -16.31 -0.45
CA THR A 194 -11.36 -17.39 0.00
C THR A 194 -11.01 -18.33 -1.14
N VAL A 195 -11.98 -18.70 -1.97
CA VAL A 195 -11.78 -19.54 -3.16
C VAL A 195 -10.94 -18.83 -4.21
N ALA A 196 -11.19 -17.54 -4.48
CA ALA A 196 -10.39 -16.75 -5.42
C ALA A 196 -8.94 -16.51 -4.95
N ALA A 197 -8.69 -16.55 -3.63
CA ALA A 197 -7.36 -16.44 -3.05
C ALA A 197 -6.58 -17.77 -3.02
N LEU A 198 -7.23 -18.91 -3.30
CA LEU A 198 -6.53 -20.17 -3.52
C LEU A 198 -5.89 -20.14 -4.92
N SER A 199 -4.61 -19.78 -4.98
CA SER A 199 -3.88 -19.79 -6.25
C SER A 199 -3.79 -21.22 -6.82
N PRO A 200 -3.72 -21.40 -8.14
CA PRO A 200 -3.56 -22.72 -8.78
C PRO A 200 -2.40 -23.56 -8.20
N LYS A 201 -1.34 -22.91 -7.70
CA LYS A 201 -0.20 -23.58 -7.05
C LYS A 201 -0.57 -24.35 -5.78
N VAL A 202 -1.58 -23.90 -5.03
CA VAL A 202 -2.08 -24.62 -3.85
C VAL A 202 -2.69 -25.97 -4.24
N PHE A 203 -3.20 -26.08 -5.47
CA PHE A 203 -3.74 -27.32 -6.03
C PHE A 203 -2.66 -28.17 -6.69
N GLU A 204 -1.44 -27.68 -6.92
CA GLU A 204 -0.35 -28.47 -7.51
C GLU A 204 0.25 -29.44 -6.49
N GLU A 205 0.35 -29.02 -5.22
CA GLU A 205 0.95 -29.78 -4.11
C GLU A 205 0.02 -30.82 -3.46
N LEU A 206 -1.28 -30.82 -3.79
CA LEU A 206 -2.22 -31.79 -3.24
C LEU A 206 -2.03 -33.18 -3.88
N SER A 207 -2.31 -34.25 -3.13
CA SER A 207 -2.28 -35.60 -3.71
C SER A 207 -3.38 -35.76 -4.77
N PRO A 208 -3.20 -36.61 -5.79
CA PRO A 208 -4.20 -36.86 -6.83
C PRO A 208 -5.58 -37.22 -6.26
N GLU A 209 -5.61 -38.01 -5.19
CA GLU A 209 -6.84 -38.47 -4.53
C GLU A 209 -7.61 -37.30 -3.89
N VAL A 210 -6.89 -36.36 -3.27
CA VAL A 210 -7.49 -35.16 -2.68
C VAL A 210 -8.00 -34.21 -3.75
N LYS A 211 -7.30 -34.09 -4.89
CA LYS A 211 -7.77 -33.30 -6.03
C LYS A 211 -9.04 -33.87 -6.63
N ASP A 212 -9.12 -35.19 -6.78
CA ASP A 212 -10.29 -35.85 -7.35
C ASP A 212 -11.49 -35.80 -6.41
N GLN A 213 -11.26 -35.92 -5.10
CA GLN A 213 -12.30 -35.71 -4.10
C GLN A 213 -12.82 -34.27 -4.11
N LEU A 214 -11.94 -33.26 -4.16
CA LEU A 214 -12.34 -31.85 -4.25
C LEU A 214 -13.09 -31.53 -5.55
N ARG A 215 -12.68 -32.12 -6.67
CA ARG A 215 -13.39 -31.98 -7.96
C ARG A 215 -14.79 -32.57 -7.88
N LYS A 216 -14.94 -33.72 -7.24
CA LYS A 216 -16.23 -34.37 -7.03
C LYS A 216 -17.15 -33.52 -6.15
N GLU A 217 -16.66 -33.04 -5.02
CA GLU A 217 -17.42 -32.18 -4.11
C GLU A 217 -17.81 -30.84 -4.76
N LEU A 218 -16.93 -30.23 -5.55
CA LEU A 218 -17.25 -29.03 -6.32
C LEU A 218 -18.31 -29.28 -7.39
N ALA A 219 -18.26 -30.43 -8.08
CA ALA A 219 -19.27 -30.82 -9.06
C ALA A 219 -20.64 -31.05 -8.40
N GLU A 220 -20.67 -31.73 -7.26
CA GLU A 220 -21.89 -31.97 -6.47
C GLU A 220 -22.47 -30.66 -5.92
N THR A 221 -21.63 -29.76 -5.41
CA THR A 221 -22.06 -28.44 -4.94
C THR A 221 -22.63 -27.59 -6.08
N ARG A 222 -22.00 -27.61 -7.26
CA ARG A 222 -22.51 -26.91 -8.44
C ARG A 222 -23.85 -27.48 -8.89
N ALA A 223 -24.01 -28.80 -8.87
CA ALA A 223 -25.27 -29.45 -9.22
C ALA A 223 -26.39 -29.08 -8.23
N ALA A 224 -26.09 -29.05 -6.92
CA ALA A 224 -27.04 -28.65 -5.90
C ALA A 224 -27.47 -27.17 -6.04
N LEU A 225 -26.53 -26.27 -6.35
CA LEU A 225 -26.83 -24.86 -6.58
C LEU A 225 -27.69 -24.64 -7.83
N LEU A 226 -27.42 -25.35 -8.93
CA LEU A 226 -28.24 -25.29 -10.14
C LEU A 226 -29.65 -25.86 -9.92
N ALA A 227 -29.78 -26.94 -9.13
CA ALA A 227 -31.07 -27.49 -8.74
C ALA A 227 -31.87 -26.51 -7.87
N LEU A 228 -31.20 -25.79 -6.97
CA LEU A 228 -31.81 -24.75 -6.14
C LEU A 228 -32.28 -23.56 -7.00
N GLU A 229 -31.46 -23.10 -7.95
CA GLU A 229 -31.80 -22.02 -8.89
C GLU A 229 -33.01 -22.39 -9.77
N SER A 230 -33.08 -23.63 -10.24
CA SER A 230 -34.23 -24.15 -10.98
C SER A 230 -35.49 -24.30 -10.14
N ALA A 231 -35.36 -24.50 -8.83
CA ALA A 231 -36.50 -24.59 -7.92
C ALA A 231 -37.03 -23.22 -7.47
N LEU A 232 -36.24 -22.17 -7.64
CA LEU A 232 -36.55 -20.78 -7.28
C LEU A 232 -36.99 -19.91 -8.48
N SER A 233 -36.97 -20.46 -9.70
CA SER A 233 -37.41 -19.83 -10.96
C SER A 233 -38.78 -20.34 -11.39
#